data_AF-A0A942L9M1-F1
#
_entry.id   AF-A0A942L9M1-F1
#
_cell.length_a   1.000
_cell.length_b   1.000
_cell.length_c   1.000
_cell.angle_alpha   90.00
_cell.angle_beta   90.00
_cell.angle_gamma   90.00
#
_symmetry.space_group_name_H-M   'P 1'
#
loop_
_entity.id
_entity.type
_entity.pdbx_description
1 polymer ?
#
loop_
_entity_poly.entity_id
_entity_poly.type
_entity_poly.pdbx_seq_one_letter_code
_entity_poly.pdbx_strand_id
1 'polypeptide(L)' 'GIGKPEPLKGELSGFWSRRIDDTNRLVYRISDGMLEILSCKGHYED' A
#
# COMPACT_ATOMS: atom_id res chain seq x y z
N GLY A 1 -6.21 -9.57 7.89
CA GLY A 1 -6.90 -8.40 7.32
C GLY A 1 -7.38 -8.74 5.93
N ILE A 2 -8.54 -8.21 5.52
CA ILE A 2 -9.26 -8.51 4.26
C ILE A 2 -8.57 -7.81 3.06
N GLY A 3 -7.26 -8.01 2.91
CA GLY A 3 -6.45 -7.25 1.97
C GLY A 3 -5.50 -8.16 1.23
N LYS A 4 -5.92 -8.58 0.02
CA LYS A 4 -5.05 -9.22 -0.98
C LYS A 4 -3.92 -8.24 -1.28
N PRO A 5 -2.66 -8.55 -0.92
CA PRO A 5 -1.54 -7.71 -1.29
C PRO A 5 -1.44 -7.69 -2.80
N GLU A 6 -1.52 -6.50 -3.39
CA GLU A 6 -1.42 -6.30 -4.83
C GLU A 6 -0.12 -5.56 -5.11
N PRO A 7 0.80 -6.13 -5.93
CA PRO A 7 2.03 -5.44 -6.31
C PRO A 7 1.69 -4.25 -7.21
N LEU A 8 2.27 -3.08 -6.92
CA LEU A 8 2.12 -1.90 -7.74
C LEU A 8 3.08 -1.94 -8.95
N LYS A 9 2.75 -1.17 -10.00
CA LYS A 9 3.47 -1.14 -11.28
C LYS A 9 3.92 0.29 -11.62
N GLY A 10 4.79 0.44 -12.61
CA GLY A 10 5.33 1.74 -13.03
C GLY A 10 6.28 2.32 -11.99
N GLU A 11 6.16 3.61 -11.69
CA GLU A 11 6.99 4.32 -10.71
C GLU A 11 6.92 3.74 -9.29
N LEU A 12 5.85 3.00 -8.96
CA LEU A 12 5.67 2.34 -7.67
C LEU A 12 6.03 0.84 -7.71
N SER A 13 6.74 0.37 -8.74
CA SER A 13 7.24 -1.01 -8.78
C SER A 13 8.09 -1.31 -7.54
N GLY A 14 7.81 -2.45 -6.90
CA GLY A 14 8.43 -2.84 -5.61
C GLY A 14 7.64 -2.42 -4.37
N PHE A 15 6.61 -1.58 -4.52
CA PHE A 15 5.63 -1.33 -3.47
C PHE A 15 4.42 -2.28 -3.60
N TRP A 16 3.73 -2.44 -2.48
CA TRP A 16 2.55 -3.26 -2.31
C TRP A 16 1.40 -2.40 -1.79
N SER A 17 0.21 -2.64 -2.33
CA SER A 17 -1.03 -2.08 -1.81
C SER A 17 -1.81 -3.15 -1.06
N ARG A 18 -2.29 -2.82 0.13
CA ARG A 18 -3.19 -3.66 0.92
C ARG A 18 -4.42 -2.85 1.34
N ARG A 19 -5.60 -3.44 1.20
CA ARG A 19 -6.85 -2.84 1.70
C ARG A 19 -6.85 -2.81 3.23
N ILE A 20 -7.08 -1.63 3.79
CA ILE A 20 -7.35 -1.43 5.22
C ILE A 20 -8.85 -1.62 5.46
N ASP A 21 -9.65 -0.91 4.65
CA ASP A 21 -11.10 -1.02 4.51
C ASP A 21 -11.47 -0.87 3.02
N ASP A 22 -12.75 -0.64 2.70
CA ASP A 22 -13.21 -0.51 1.32
C ASP A 22 -12.56 0.66 0.56
N THR A 23 -12.26 1.76 1.26
CA THR A 23 -11.75 3.02 0.69
C THR A 23 -10.24 3.18 0.86
N ASN A 24 -9.71 2.81 2.02
CA ASN A 24 -8.34 3.09 2.40
C ASN A 24 -7.38 1.98 1.97
N ARG A 25 -6.18 2.39 1.54
CA ARG A 25 -5.09 1.50 1.12
C ARG A 25 -3.83 1.84 1.92
N LEU A 26 -3.17 0.80 2.39
CA LEU A 26 -1.80 0.87 2.88
C LEU A 26 -0.86 0.59 1.71
N VAL A 27 -0.05 1.58 1.35
CA VAL A 27 1.04 1.41 0.36
C VAL A 27 2.36 1.30 1.10
N TYR A 28 3.04 0.16 0.95
CA TYR A 28 4.26 -0.14 1.69
C TYR A 28 5.23 -0.99 0.89
N ARG A 29 6.49 -1.06 1.34
CA ARG A 29 7.45 -2.08 0.89
C ARG A 29 8.29 -2.56 2.06
N ILE A 30 8.93 -3.71 1.90
CA ILE A 30 9.96 -4.19 2.82
C ILE A 30 11.29 -4.07 2.09
N SER A 31 12.18 -3.23 2.60
CA SER A 31 13.55 -3.06 2.09
C SER A 31 14.53 -3.21 3.23
N ASP A 32 15.56 -4.04 3.06
CA ASP A 32 16.64 -4.22 4.05
C ASP A 32 16.14 -4.58 5.47
N GLY A 33 15.05 -5.35 5.55
CA GLY A 33 14.41 -5.72 6.81
C GLY A 33 13.61 -4.60 7.49
N MET A 34 13.54 -3.41 6.87
CA MET A 34 12.70 -2.30 7.31
C MET A 34 11.38 -2.25 6.53
N LEU A 35 10.31 -1.95 7.26
CA LEU A 35 9.00 -1.66 6.69
C LEU A 35 8.92 -0.17 6.37
N GLU A 36 8.83 0.17 5.09
CA GLU A 36 8.63 1.54 4.62
C GLU A 36 7.16 1.74 4.26
N ILE A 37 6.52 2.75 4.86
CA ILE A 37 5.12 3.10 4.61
C ILE A 37 5.09 4.38 3.79
N LEU A 38 4.54 4.30 2.59
CA LEU A 38 4.44 5.43 1.67
C LEU A 38 3.13 6.22 1.87
N SER A 39 2.03 5.51 2.10
CA SER A 39 0.72 6.12 2.35
C SER A 39 -0.20 5.16 3.11
N CYS A 40 -1.08 5.72 3.95
CA CYS A 40 -2.05 4.97 4.74
C CYS A 40 -3.47 5.60 4.76
N LYS A 41 -3.71 6.69 4.02
CA LYS A 41 -5.00 7.42 3.99
C LYS A 41 -5.18 8.19 2.69
N GLY A 42 -6.41 8.27 2.17
CA GLY A 42 -6.82 9.32 1.22
C GLY A 42 -6.73 8.99 -0.27
N HIS A 43 -7.13 7.79 -0.71
CA HIS A 43 -7.27 7.54 -2.15
C HIS A 43 -8.54 8.20 -2.75
N TYR A 44 -9.49 8.57 -1.88
CA TYR A 44 -10.62 9.45 -2.19
C TYR A 44 -10.68 10.44 -1.04
N GLU A 45 -10.32 11.70 -1.30
CA GLU A 45 -10.80 12.80 -0.48
C GLU A 45 -12.33 12.83 -0.67
N ASP A 46 -13.09 12.73 0.42
CA ASP A 46 -14.47 13.23 0.41
C ASP A 46 -14.45 14.75 0.23
#